data_AF-A0A9X1BMW2-F1
#
_entry.id   AF-A0A9X1BMW2-F1
#
_cell.length_a   1.000
_cell.length_b   1.000
_cell.length_c   1.000
_cell.angle_alpha   90.00
_cell.angle_beta   90.00
_cell.angle_gamma   90.00
#
_symmetry.space_group_name_H-M   'P 1'
#
loop_
_entity.id
_entity.type
_entity.pdbx_description
1 polymer ?
#
loop_
_entity_poly.entity_id
_entity_poly.type
_entity_poly.pdbx_seq_one_letter_code
_entity_poly.pdbx_strand_id
1 'polypeptide(L)'
;MIDITLENFQAELIEASLATPVLLDIWAPWCAPCKALGPVLEKLERDYAGRFTLAKLDSDQEPEIAGQLSQAFGVRSIPFCVMFVGGQPVDGFVGALPEAQIRDFLDKHVPPAADADEEDLPAAAEAGRDEEPGPSAEADRLSVAVAAEPGNDKLRADWVFKLIEAGRLAEARQALAPLQPKLAFDARAAALALCLDAHEAAPGADAEALAAAIAANRRDFAARHALAQVHWAAGRPTAAMDELLEILMRDKTWNGELARRSYVAILELMGKAAPAPTAAAPAAGKLEIAGRAAVSSADPVLDQYRRKLSMALF
;
A
#
# COMPACT_ATOMS: atom_id res chain seq x y z
N MET A 1 -23.20 -14.66 -0.60
CA MET A 1 -22.78 -15.61 0.46
C MET A 1 -22.05 -16.82 -0.09
N ILE A 2 -20.79 -16.99 0.33
CA ILE A 2 -19.90 -18.10 -0.02
C ILE A 2 -19.25 -18.62 1.26
N ASP A 3 -19.20 -19.93 1.46
CA ASP A 3 -18.43 -20.55 2.54
C ASP A 3 -16.98 -20.77 2.08
N ILE A 4 -16.04 -20.22 2.84
CA ILE A 4 -14.61 -20.29 2.56
C ILE A 4 -14.03 -21.53 3.21
N THR A 5 -13.25 -22.24 2.40
CA THR A 5 -12.48 -23.43 2.73
C THR A 5 -11.05 -23.22 2.27
N LEU A 6 -10.13 -24.09 2.69
CA LEU A 6 -8.76 -24.03 2.18
C LEU A 6 -8.68 -24.17 0.65
N GLU A 7 -9.58 -24.94 0.05
CA GLU A 7 -9.57 -25.21 -1.39
C GLU A 7 -10.01 -23.99 -2.23
N ASN A 8 -10.96 -23.20 -1.73
CA ASN A 8 -11.52 -22.06 -2.47
C ASN A 8 -11.03 -20.69 -1.97
N PHE A 9 -10.25 -20.63 -0.89
CA PHE A 9 -9.74 -19.39 -0.30
C PHE A 9 -9.06 -18.47 -1.33
N GLN A 10 -8.23 -19.03 -2.20
CA GLN A 10 -7.50 -18.24 -3.20
C GLN A 10 -8.44 -17.59 -4.23
N ALA A 11 -9.37 -18.37 -4.80
CA ALA A 11 -10.25 -17.89 -5.86
C ALA A 11 -11.38 -16.99 -5.32
N GLU A 12 -12.08 -17.46 -4.28
CA GLU A 12 -13.35 -16.87 -3.82
C GLU A 12 -13.16 -15.74 -2.82
N LEU A 13 -11.97 -15.58 -2.24
CA LEU A 13 -11.65 -14.49 -1.32
C LEU A 13 -10.58 -13.57 -1.90
N ILE A 14 -9.40 -14.11 -2.19
CA ILE A 14 -8.26 -13.27 -2.63
C ILE A 14 -8.52 -12.71 -4.03
N GLU A 15 -8.72 -13.56 -5.03
CA GLU A 15 -8.93 -13.12 -6.42
C GLU A 15 -10.25 -12.37 -6.58
N ALA A 16 -11.33 -12.84 -5.95
CA ALA A 16 -12.61 -12.13 -5.94
C ALA A 16 -12.49 -10.69 -5.39
N SER A 17 -11.68 -10.49 -4.34
CA SER A 17 -11.47 -9.16 -3.75
C SER A 17 -10.69 -8.17 -4.63
N LEU A 18 -10.11 -8.63 -5.74
CA LEU A 18 -9.54 -7.74 -6.76
C LEU A 18 -10.62 -6.95 -7.51
N ALA A 19 -11.81 -7.55 -7.68
CA ALA A 19 -12.91 -6.96 -8.43
C ALA A 19 -13.99 -6.36 -7.52
N THR A 20 -14.28 -6.99 -6.38
CA THR A 20 -15.35 -6.55 -5.47
C THR A 20 -14.92 -6.79 -4.02
N PRO A 21 -15.00 -5.81 -3.12
CA PRO A 21 -14.65 -5.99 -1.71
C PRO A 21 -15.32 -7.23 -1.10
N VAL A 22 -14.56 -8.02 -0.35
CA VAL A 22 -15.08 -9.23 0.31
C VAL A 22 -14.96 -9.09 1.83
N LEU A 23 -16.09 -9.16 2.52
CA LEU A 23 -16.12 -9.23 3.98
C LEU A 23 -16.14 -10.69 4.41
N LEU A 24 -15.08 -11.14 5.06
CA LEU A 24 -14.98 -12.47 5.64
C LEU A 24 -15.47 -12.47 7.08
N ASP A 25 -16.56 -13.17 7.39
CA ASP A 25 -17.07 -13.43 8.74
C ASP A 25 -16.50 -14.74 9.30
N ILE A 26 -15.60 -14.65 10.28
CA ILE A 26 -15.02 -15.79 10.98
C ILE A 26 -15.88 -16.09 12.21
N TRP A 27 -16.55 -17.25 12.18
CA TRP A 27 -17.58 -17.63 13.14
C TRP A 27 -17.43 -19.10 13.58
N ALA A 28 -18.27 -19.51 14.55
CA ALA A 28 -18.41 -20.93 14.93
C ALA A 28 -19.83 -21.23 15.45
N PRO A 29 -20.33 -22.48 15.39
CA PRO A 29 -21.69 -22.83 15.79
C PRO A 29 -22.03 -22.56 17.27
N TRP A 30 -21.01 -22.63 18.13
CA TRP A 30 -21.12 -22.39 19.57
C TRP A 30 -21.05 -20.90 19.94
N CYS A 31 -20.66 -20.03 19.00
CA CYS A 31 -20.54 -18.59 19.23
C CYS A 31 -21.92 -17.93 19.23
N ALA A 32 -22.46 -17.66 20.42
CA ALA A 32 -23.75 -16.98 20.57
C ALA A 32 -23.78 -15.56 19.95
N PRO A 33 -22.75 -14.71 20.10
CA PRO A 33 -22.73 -13.39 19.43
C PRO A 33 -22.70 -13.48 17.90
N CYS A 34 -22.08 -14.53 17.32
CA CYS A 34 -22.05 -14.74 15.88
C CYS A 34 -23.45 -14.95 15.30
N LYS A 35 -24.34 -15.61 16.05
CA LYS A 35 -25.75 -15.84 15.65
C LYS A 35 -26.56 -14.54 15.56
N ALA A 36 -26.17 -13.52 16.32
CA ALA A 36 -26.77 -12.18 16.23
C ALA A 36 -26.17 -11.36 15.08
N LEU A 37 -24.87 -11.51 14.82
CA LEU A 37 -24.15 -10.77 13.78
C LEU A 37 -24.49 -11.24 12.36
N GLY A 38 -24.55 -12.55 12.13
CA GLY A 38 -24.78 -13.13 10.80
C GLY A 38 -25.99 -12.54 10.04
N PRO A 39 -27.20 -12.49 10.63
CA PRO A 39 -28.37 -11.90 9.97
C PRO A 39 -28.21 -10.42 9.63
N VAL A 40 -27.41 -9.66 10.41
CA VAL A 40 -27.12 -8.26 10.15
C VAL A 40 -26.20 -8.14 8.92
N LEU A 41 -25.14 -8.96 8.84
CA LEU A 41 -24.23 -8.97 7.70
C LEU A 41 -24.95 -9.39 6.41
N GLU A 42 -25.82 -10.40 6.48
CA GLU A 42 -26.63 -10.85 5.34
C GLU A 42 -27.61 -9.77 4.86
N LYS A 43 -28.17 -9.00 5.78
CA LYS A 43 -29.01 -7.85 5.45
C LYS A 43 -28.20 -6.78 4.75
N LEU A 44 -27.00 -6.47 5.25
CA LEU A 44 -26.13 -5.46 4.66
C LEU A 44 -25.62 -5.88 3.27
N GLU A 45 -25.28 -7.15 3.04
CA GLU A 45 -24.90 -7.66 1.71
C GLU A 45 -26.03 -7.38 0.69
N ARG A 46 -27.29 -7.59 1.08
CA ARG A 46 -28.46 -7.27 0.26
C ARG A 46 -28.67 -5.76 0.07
N ASP A 47 -28.58 -4.99 1.14
CA ASP A 47 -28.77 -3.53 1.11
C ASP A 47 -27.70 -2.81 0.28
N TYR A 48 -26.49 -3.39 0.20
CA TYR A 48 -25.39 -2.85 -0.59
C TYR A 48 -25.41 -3.31 -2.05
N ALA A 49 -26.38 -4.13 -2.46
CA ALA A 49 -26.68 -4.46 -3.85
C ALA A 49 -25.44 -4.90 -4.68
N GLY A 50 -24.63 -5.80 -4.13
CA GLY A 50 -23.46 -6.36 -4.82
C GLY A 50 -22.21 -5.47 -4.78
N ARG A 51 -22.23 -4.35 -4.06
CA ARG A 51 -21.03 -3.51 -3.86
C ARG A 51 -19.96 -4.18 -2.98
N PHE A 52 -20.35 -5.18 -2.20
CA PHE A 52 -19.44 -6.08 -1.52
C PHE A 52 -20.03 -7.49 -1.46
N THR A 53 -19.18 -8.49 -1.26
CA THR A 53 -19.57 -9.89 -1.08
C THR A 53 -19.35 -10.31 0.36
N LEU A 54 -20.32 -11.01 0.96
CA LEU A 54 -20.16 -11.65 2.27
C LEU A 54 -19.64 -13.08 2.08
N ALA A 55 -18.49 -13.36 2.69
CA ALA A 55 -17.89 -14.67 2.79
C ALA A 55 -17.92 -15.13 4.25
N LYS A 56 -18.05 -16.44 4.50
CA LYS A 56 -18.11 -17.00 5.84
C LYS A 56 -17.02 -18.05 6.02
N LEU A 57 -16.42 -18.09 7.19
CA LEU A 57 -15.42 -19.09 7.54
C LEU A 57 -15.72 -19.66 8.93
N ASP A 58 -16.00 -20.96 8.99
CA ASP A 58 -16.15 -21.66 10.27
C ASP A 58 -14.75 -21.93 10.83
N SER A 59 -14.42 -21.29 11.97
CA SER A 59 -13.10 -21.41 12.59
C SER A 59 -12.80 -22.81 13.13
N ASP A 60 -13.82 -23.63 13.39
CA ASP A 60 -13.62 -25.02 13.82
C ASP A 60 -13.28 -25.93 12.63
N GLN A 61 -13.80 -25.63 11.43
CA GLN A 61 -13.52 -26.38 10.20
C GLN A 61 -12.23 -25.93 9.52
N GLU A 62 -11.94 -24.62 9.54
CA GLU A 62 -10.79 -24.01 8.89
C GLU A 62 -9.87 -23.29 9.90
N PRO A 63 -9.32 -24.01 10.91
CA PRO A 63 -8.56 -23.41 12.00
C PRO A 63 -7.24 -22.78 11.54
N GLU A 64 -6.66 -23.26 10.44
CA GLU A 64 -5.42 -22.72 9.89
C GLU A 64 -5.61 -21.30 9.37
N ILE A 65 -6.63 -21.10 8.53
CA ILE A 65 -6.97 -19.79 7.94
C ILE A 65 -7.38 -18.81 9.04
N ALA A 66 -8.28 -19.24 9.93
CA ALA A 66 -8.73 -18.44 11.06
C ALA A 66 -7.56 -18.04 11.98
N GLY A 67 -6.64 -18.97 12.25
CA GLY A 67 -5.46 -18.74 13.08
C GLY A 67 -4.48 -17.74 12.48
N GLN A 68 -4.19 -17.85 11.18
CA GLN A 68 -3.31 -16.92 10.47
C GLN A 68 -3.87 -15.49 10.48
N LEU A 69 -5.15 -15.31 10.14
CA LEU A 69 -5.81 -14.00 10.15
C LEU A 69 -5.89 -13.42 11.57
N SER A 70 -6.23 -14.25 12.55
CA SER A 70 -6.25 -13.83 13.96
C SER A 70 -4.87 -13.35 14.44
N GLN A 71 -3.79 -14.04 14.05
CA GLN A 71 -2.43 -13.62 14.39
C GLN A 71 -2.02 -12.32 13.69
N ALA A 72 -2.33 -12.17 12.40
CA ALA A 72 -2.02 -10.97 11.63
C ALA A 72 -2.67 -9.71 12.22
N PHE A 73 -3.89 -9.82 12.75
CA PHE A 73 -4.64 -8.72 13.35
C PHE A 73 -4.53 -8.65 14.88
N GLY A 74 -3.80 -9.57 15.51
CA GLY A 74 -3.66 -9.64 16.97
C GLY A 74 -4.97 -9.95 17.71
N VAL A 75 -5.93 -10.59 17.05
CA VAL A 75 -7.26 -10.95 17.56
C VAL A 75 -7.25 -12.38 18.08
N ARG A 76 -8.05 -12.67 19.12
CA ARG A 76 -8.13 -14.02 19.73
C ARG A 76 -9.55 -14.50 20.01
N SER A 77 -10.56 -13.78 19.51
CA SER A 77 -11.97 -14.04 19.82
C SER A 77 -12.83 -13.88 18.58
N ILE A 78 -13.84 -14.73 18.45
CA ILE A 78 -14.89 -14.63 17.44
C ILE A 78 -16.18 -14.04 18.05
N PRO A 79 -17.05 -13.39 17.26
CA PRO A 79 -16.93 -13.17 15.81
C PRO A 79 -15.80 -12.20 15.46
N PHE A 80 -15.09 -12.49 14.37
CA PHE A 80 -14.04 -11.63 13.83
C PHE A 80 -14.31 -11.48 12.34
N CYS A 81 -14.49 -10.25 11.88
CA CYS A 81 -14.70 -9.96 10.46
C CYS A 81 -13.48 -9.27 9.88
N VAL A 82 -13.08 -9.67 8.68
CA VAL A 82 -11.94 -9.11 7.94
C VAL A 82 -12.40 -8.64 6.58
N MET A 83 -12.06 -7.40 6.23
CA MET A 83 -12.32 -6.83 4.92
C MET A 83 -11.14 -7.10 3.99
N PHE A 84 -11.42 -7.65 2.82
CA PHE A 84 -10.47 -7.86 1.73
C PHE A 84 -10.78 -6.92 0.57
N VAL A 85 -9.79 -6.14 0.15
CA VAL A 85 -9.85 -5.23 -1.00
C VAL A 85 -8.53 -5.33 -1.76
N GLY A 86 -8.60 -5.46 -3.08
CA GLY A 86 -7.40 -5.55 -3.92
C GLY A 86 -6.54 -6.79 -3.62
N GLY A 87 -7.16 -7.90 -3.22
CA GLY A 87 -6.44 -9.14 -2.93
C GLY A 87 -5.74 -9.17 -1.57
N GLN A 88 -5.97 -8.19 -0.70
CA GLN A 88 -5.30 -8.07 0.60
C GLN A 88 -6.31 -7.82 1.73
N PRO A 89 -6.04 -8.32 2.95
CA PRO A 89 -6.83 -7.94 4.12
C PRO A 89 -6.46 -6.51 4.55
N VAL A 90 -7.41 -5.58 4.49
CA VAL A 90 -7.16 -4.13 4.67
C VAL A 90 -7.63 -3.59 6.02
N ASP A 91 -8.63 -4.22 6.63
CA ASP A 91 -9.20 -3.81 7.92
C ASP A 91 -10.00 -4.97 8.54
N GLY A 92 -10.39 -4.84 9.80
CA GLY A 92 -11.23 -5.83 10.48
C GLY A 92 -11.81 -5.34 11.80
N PHE A 93 -12.87 -6.00 12.24
CA PHE A 93 -13.51 -5.71 13.52
C PHE A 93 -13.86 -6.98 14.28
N VAL A 94 -13.91 -6.86 15.61
CA VAL A 94 -14.15 -7.97 16.53
C VAL A 94 -15.44 -7.74 17.30
N GLY A 95 -16.24 -8.80 17.44
CA GLY A 95 -17.48 -8.78 18.20
C GLY A 95 -18.71 -8.45 17.36
N ALA A 96 -19.88 -8.65 17.97
CA ALA A 96 -21.16 -8.32 17.35
C ALA A 96 -21.46 -6.82 17.52
N LEU A 97 -21.01 -6.03 16.55
CA LEU A 97 -21.23 -4.58 16.54
C LEU A 97 -22.67 -4.23 16.11
N PRO A 98 -23.21 -3.06 16.53
CA PRO A 98 -24.47 -2.54 16.00
C PRO A 98 -24.42 -2.32 14.48
N GLU A 99 -25.54 -2.52 13.78
CA GLU A 99 -25.64 -2.36 12.32
C GLU A 99 -25.07 -1.04 11.81
N ALA A 100 -25.31 0.08 12.51
CA ALA A 100 -24.77 1.38 12.14
C ALA A 100 -23.24 1.42 12.11
N GLN A 101 -22.57 0.80 13.09
CA GLN A 101 -21.10 0.73 13.11
C GLN A 101 -20.55 -0.19 12.02
N ILE A 102 -21.30 -1.24 11.67
CA ILE A 102 -20.93 -2.12 10.55
C ILE A 102 -21.09 -1.36 9.23
N ARG A 103 -22.13 -0.53 9.06
CA ARG A 103 -22.25 0.37 7.90
C ARG A 103 -21.11 1.36 7.84
N ASP A 104 -20.79 2.04 8.94
CA ASP A 104 -19.64 2.95 9.02
C ASP A 104 -18.31 2.24 8.69
N PHE A 105 -18.18 0.97 9.05
CA PHE A 105 -17.03 0.14 8.68
C PHE A 105 -17.03 -0.18 7.18
N LEU A 106 -18.16 -0.65 6.64
CA LEU A 106 -18.30 -1.00 5.23
C LEU A 106 -18.12 0.22 4.32
N ASP A 107 -18.68 1.37 4.68
CA ASP A 107 -18.63 2.60 3.88
C ASP A 107 -17.21 3.17 3.73
N LYS A 108 -16.26 2.76 4.57
CA LYS A 108 -14.83 3.08 4.40
C LYS A 108 -14.17 2.32 3.26
N HIS A 109 -14.71 1.14 2.93
CA HIS A 109 -14.06 0.15 2.06
C HIS A 109 -14.89 -0.23 0.84
N VAL A 110 -16.19 0.04 0.86
CA VAL A 110 -17.16 -0.34 -0.16
C VAL A 110 -17.57 0.92 -0.94
N PRO A 111 -17.48 0.91 -2.29
CA PRO A 111 -17.85 2.06 -3.11
C PRO A 111 -19.29 2.51 -2.81
N PRO A 112 -19.63 3.81 -2.86
CA PRO A 112 -20.99 4.28 -2.65
C PRO A 112 -21.95 3.75 -3.73
N ALA A 113 -23.25 3.70 -3.44
CA ALA A 113 -24.25 3.31 -4.42
C ALA A 113 -24.25 4.30 -5.60
N ALA A 114 -23.94 3.81 -6.80
CA ALA A 114 -24.27 4.51 -8.03
C ALA A 114 -25.79 4.41 -8.19
N ASP A 115 -26.47 5.55 -8.22
CA ASP A 115 -27.91 5.61 -8.44
C ASP A 115 -28.22 4.94 -9.79
N ALA A 116 -29.04 3.89 -9.72
CA ALA A 116 -29.58 3.22 -10.89
C ALA A 116 -30.62 4.16 -11.52
N ASP A 117 -30.28 4.74 -12.68
CA ASP A 117 -31.15 5.07 -13.81
C ASP A 117 -30.35 5.96 -14.78
N GLU A 118 -29.87 5.39 -15.90
CA GLU A 118 -30.05 5.93 -17.27
C GLU A 118 -29.21 5.15 -18.29
N GLU A 119 -29.93 4.52 -19.23
CA GLU A 119 -29.44 4.08 -20.53
C GLU A 119 -28.89 5.26 -21.35
N ASP A 120 -27.96 4.95 -22.27
CA ASP A 120 -27.41 5.77 -23.37
C ASP A 120 -26.08 6.58 -23.20
N LEU A 121 -25.01 5.95 -23.73
CA LEU A 121 -23.86 6.51 -24.48
C LEU A 121 -22.68 7.19 -23.71
N PRO A 122 -21.46 7.18 -24.30
CA PRO A 122 -20.27 6.65 -23.63
C PRO A 122 -19.28 7.70 -23.12
N ALA A 123 -18.45 7.22 -22.20
CA ALA A 123 -17.10 7.67 -21.87
C ALA A 123 -16.90 9.11 -21.33
N ALA A 124 -16.35 9.11 -20.13
CA ALA A 124 -15.54 10.13 -19.47
C ALA A 124 -16.27 11.22 -18.67
N ALA A 125 -15.80 11.26 -17.40
CA ALA A 125 -15.65 12.40 -16.51
C ALA A 125 -16.79 12.71 -15.52
N GLU A 126 -16.50 12.31 -14.27
CA GLU A 126 -16.57 13.10 -13.02
C GLU A 126 -17.93 13.68 -12.58
N ALA A 127 -18.40 13.26 -11.41
CA ALA A 127 -18.11 13.96 -10.16
C ALA A 127 -19.15 13.67 -9.06
N GLY A 128 -18.65 13.41 -7.85
CA GLY A 128 -19.26 13.95 -6.63
C GLY A 128 -19.53 12.94 -5.53
N ARG A 129 -18.55 12.77 -4.64
CA ARG A 129 -18.74 12.57 -3.19
C ARG A 129 -17.38 12.76 -2.52
N ASP A 130 -17.36 13.34 -1.31
CA ASP A 130 -16.18 13.84 -0.60
C ASP A 130 -15.01 12.84 -0.50
N GLU A 131 -14.25 12.77 -1.59
CA GLU A 131 -13.02 12.04 -1.77
C GLU A 131 -11.88 12.86 -1.15
N GLU A 132 -10.99 12.20 -0.40
CA GLU A 132 -9.62 12.70 -0.41
C GLU A 132 -9.22 12.85 -1.87
N PRO A 133 -8.74 14.03 -2.28
CA PRO A 133 -8.61 14.33 -3.70
C PRO A 133 -7.75 13.25 -4.33
N GLY A 134 -8.26 12.64 -5.41
CA GLY A 134 -7.47 11.67 -6.17
C GLY A 134 -6.08 12.26 -6.50
N PRO A 135 -5.05 11.43 -6.74
CA PRO A 135 -3.67 11.90 -6.87
C PRO A 135 -3.48 13.09 -7.82
N SER A 136 -4.26 13.17 -8.89
CA SER A 136 -4.24 14.33 -9.81
C SER A 136 -4.80 15.60 -9.18
N ALA A 137 -5.93 15.53 -8.47
CA ALA A 137 -6.53 16.68 -7.81
C ALA A 137 -5.66 17.20 -6.66
N GLU A 138 -5.00 16.32 -5.91
CA GLU A 138 -4.03 16.71 -4.89
C GLU A 138 -2.77 17.32 -5.52
N ALA A 139 -2.30 16.78 -6.65
CA ALA A 139 -1.22 17.40 -7.41
C ALA A 139 -1.58 18.82 -7.88
N ASP A 140 -2.82 19.07 -8.31
CA ASP A 140 -3.25 20.40 -8.72
C ASP A 140 -3.31 21.39 -7.53
N ARG A 141 -3.80 20.93 -6.36
CA ARG A 141 -3.77 21.74 -5.13
C ARG A 141 -2.36 22.09 -4.70
N LEU A 142 -1.45 21.11 -4.69
CA LEU A 142 -0.06 21.31 -4.35
C LEU A 142 0.66 22.22 -5.37
N SER A 143 0.27 22.19 -6.65
CA SER A 143 0.79 23.13 -7.65
C SER A 143 0.53 24.59 -7.26
N VAL A 144 -0.69 24.91 -6.81
CA VAL A 144 -1.04 26.26 -6.32
C VAL A 144 -0.21 26.63 -5.10
N ALA A 145 -0.03 25.69 -4.17
CA ALA A 145 0.76 25.93 -2.96
C ALA A 145 2.25 26.16 -3.28
N VAL A 146 2.84 25.38 -4.20
CA VAL A 146 4.22 25.57 -4.68
C VAL A 146 4.37 26.90 -5.41
N ALA A 147 3.35 27.36 -6.15
CA ALA A 147 3.38 28.67 -6.79
C ALA A 147 3.35 29.83 -5.77
N ALA A 148 2.63 29.66 -4.66
CA ALA A 148 2.61 30.62 -3.56
C ALA A 148 3.94 30.65 -2.78
N GLU A 149 4.61 29.50 -2.64
CA GLU A 149 5.89 29.36 -1.92
C GLU A 149 6.98 28.68 -2.78
N PRO A 150 7.52 29.33 -3.82
CA PRO A 150 8.44 28.68 -4.78
C PRO A 150 9.73 28.11 -4.19
N GLY A 151 10.16 28.63 -3.04
CA GLY A 151 11.37 28.21 -2.32
C GLY A 151 11.14 27.08 -1.30
N ASN A 152 9.91 26.60 -1.13
CA ASN A 152 9.60 25.50 -0.22
C ASN A 152 9.85 24.15 -0.91
N ASP A 153 11.08 23.64 -0.78
CA ASP A 153 11.49 22.38 -1.43
C ASP A 153 10.68 21.16 -0.97
N LYS A 154 10.25 21.15 0.30
CA LYS A 154 9.44 20.06 0.85
C LYS A 154 8.09 19.98 0.15
N LEU A 155 7.42 21.14 0.02
CA LEU A 155 6.15 21.25 -0.68
C LEU A 155 6.28 20.87 -2.16
N ARG A 156 7.40 21.28 -2.79
CA ARG A 156 7.74 20.87 -4.16
C ARG A 156 7.97 19.36 -4.27
N ALA A 157 8.65 18.74 -3.31
CA ALA A 157 8.88 17.30 -3.27
C ALA A 157 7.57 16.52 -3.12
N ASP A 158 6.66 16.98 -2.26
CA ASP A 158 5.34 16.37 -2.10
C ASP A 158 4.49 16.53 -3.37
N TRP A 159 4.58 17.67 -4.06
CA TRP A 159 3.94 17.87 -5.36
C TRP A 159 4.48 16.90 -6.42
N VAL A 160 5.82 16.75 -6.52
CA VAL A 160 6.46 15.80 -7.44
C VAL A 160 5.97 14.38 -7.16
N PHE A 161 5.90 13.97 -5.89
CA PHE A 161 5.39 12.65 -5.52
C PHE A 161 3.96 12.43 -6.01
N LYS A 162 3.08 13.39 -5.80
CA LYS A 162 1.67 13.30 -6.25
C LYS A 162 1.54 13.29 -7.77
N LEU A 163 2.38 14.02 -8.50
CA LEU A 163 2.42 13.96 -9.96
C LEU A 163 2.84 12.56 -10.47
N ILE A 164 3.78 11.89 -9.78
CA ILE A 164 4.18 10.51 -10.13
C ILE A 164 3.01 9.55 -9.87
N GLU A 165 2.36 9.63 -8.71
CA GLU A 165 1.18 8.80 -8.39
C GLU A 165 0.02 9.03 -9.37
N ALA A 166 -0.13 10.26 -9.89
CA ALA A 166 -1.12 10.61 -10.91
C ALA A 166 -0.71 10.18 -12.34
N GLY A 167 0.48 9.61 -12.55
CA GLY A 167 1.00 9.26 -13.88
C GLY A 167 1.38 10.47 -14.75
N ARG A 168 1.43 11.69 -14.20
CA ARG A 168 1.78 12.94 -14.90
C ARG A 168 3.30 13.12 -14.97
N LEU A 169 3.99 12.15 -15.55
CA LEU A 169 5.45 12.00 -15.48
C LEU A 169 6.22 13.19 -16.08
N ALA A 170 5.74 13.72 -17.21
CA ALA A 170 6.38 14.88 -17.86
C ALA A 170 6.34 16.14 -16.97
N GLU A 171 5.25 16.34 -16.23
CA GLU A 171 5.12 17.44 -15.28
C GLU A 171 5.95 17.19 -14.02
N ALA A 172 5.96 15.95 -13.52
CA ALA A 172 6.82 15.55 -12.40
C ALA A 172 8.30 15.84 -12.71
N ARG A 173 8.75 15.56 -13.95
CA ARG A 173 10.09 15.83 -14.43
C ARG A 173 10.44 17.33 -14.40
N GLN A 174 9.50 18.18 -14.81
CA GLN A 174 9.66 19.64 -14.74
C GLN A 174 9.66 20.14 -13.30
N ALA A 175 8.76 19.64 -12.46
CA ALA A 175 8.65 20.01 -11.06
C ALA A 175 9.88 19.58 -10.23
N LEU A 176 10.55 18.50 -10.62
CA LEU A 176 11.79 18.01 -10.01
C LEU A 176 13.03 18.84 -10.42
N ALA A 177 13.01 19.52 -11.57
CA ALA A 177 14.19 20.23 -12.10
C ALA A 177 14.83 21.23 -11.11
N PRO A 178 14.07 22.02 -10.32
CA PRO A 178 14.64 22.90 -9.29
C PRO A 178 15.29 22.17 -8.09
N LEU A 179 14.92 20.90 -7.86
CA LEU A 179 15.49 20.06 -6.81
C LEU A 179 16.75 19.32 -7.26
N GLN A 180 17.05 19.27 -8.58
CA GLN A 180 18.20 18.56 -9.15
C GLN A 180 19.55 18.90 -8.48
N PRO A 181 19.88 20.17 -8.19
CA PRO A 181 21.14 20.50 -7.51
C PRO A 181 21.23 19.98 -6.06
N LYS A 182 20.10 19.59 -5.47
CA LYS A 182 19.97 19.20 -4.06
C LYS A 182 19.91 17.68 -3.86
N LEU A 183 19.79 16.88 -4.92
CA LEU A 183 19.67 15.41 -4.83
C LEU A 183 20.83 14.74 -4.07
N ALA A 184 22.02 15.34 -4.10
CA ALA A 184 23.17 14.81 -3.36
C ALA A 184 23.04 14.92 -1.82
N PHE A 185 22.16 15.80 -1.34
CA PHE A 185 22.03 16.14 0.08
C PHE A 185 20.61 15.96 0.64
N ASP A 186 19.62 15.81 -0.23
CA ASP A 186 18.23 15.56 0.13
C ASP A 186 17.83 14.13 -0.30
N ALA A 187 17.68 13.25 0.69
CA ALA A 187 17.34 11.85 0.48
C ALA A 187 15.97 11.65 -0.17
N ARG A 188 14.97 12.49 0.19
CA ARG A 188 13.63 12.38 -0.37
C ARG A 188 13.61 12.86 -1.82
N ALA A 189 14.29 13.96 -2.12
CA ALA A 189 14.42 14.42 -3.51
C ALA A 189 15.15 13.38 -4.38
N ALA A 190 16.25 12.78 -3.88
CA ALA A 190 16.95 11.70 -4.57
C ALA A 190 16.05 10.48 -4.80
N ALA A 191 15.23 10.13 -3.82
CA ALA A 191 14.29 9.02 -3.94
C ALA A 191 13.21 9.28 -4.99
N LEU A 192 12.68 10.51 -5.06
CA LEU A 192 11.70 10.92 -6.07
C LEU A 192 12.28 10.88 -7.49
N ALA A 193 13.54 11.26 -7.68
CA ALA A 193 14.21 11.15 -8.98
C ALA A 193 14.25 9.70 -9.47
N LEU A 194 14.65 8.76 -8.60
CA LEU A 194 14.69 7.33 -8.93
C LEU A 194 13.31 6.73 -9.15
N CYS A 195 12.31 7.17 -8.37
CA CYS A 195 10.92 6.77 -8.54
C CYS A 195 10.38 7.22 -9.91
N LEU A 196 10.64 8.47 -10.29
CA LEU A 196 10.25 9.00 -11.60
C LEU A 196 10.94 8.25 -12.74
N ASP A 197 12.25 8.01 -12.65
CA ASP A 197 13.00 7.23 -13.64
C ASP A 197 12.42 5.81 -13.80
N ALA A 198 11.96 5.18 -12.71
CA ALA A 198 11.31 3.88 -12.75
C ALA A 198 9.95 3.93 -13.48
N HIS A 199 9.11 4.93 -13.19
CA HIS A 199 7.81 5.09 -13.82
C HIS A 199 7.91 5.45 -15.31
N GLU A 200 8.94 6.20 -15.73
CA GLU A 200 9.18 6.49 -17.14
C GLU A 200 9.73 5.28 -17.91
N ALA A 201 10.54 4.43 -17.26
CA ALA A 201 11.09 3.23 -17.90
C ALA A 201 10.07 2.09 -18.04
N ALA A 202 9.11 1.97 -17.12
CA ALA A 202 8.21 0.83 -17.04
C ALA A 202 7.32 0.58 -18.29
N PRO A 203 6.69 1.60 -18.92
CA PRO A 203 5.85 1.36 -20.10
C PRO A 203 6.59 0.79 -21.32
N GLY A 204 7.91 0.99 -21.40
CA GLY A 204 8.75 0.46 -22.47
C GLY A 204 9.32 -0.92 -22.19
N ALA A 205 9.04 -1.51 -21.03
CA ALA A 205 9.63 -2.75 -20.57
C ALA A 205 8.65 -3.93 -20.66
N ASP A 206 9.09 -5.02 -21.27
CA ASP A 206 8.38 -6.29 -21.27
C ASP A 206 8.83 -7.14 -20.08
N ALA A 207 7.97 -7.25 -19.06
CA ALA A 207 8.27 -7.98 -17.83
C ALA A 207 8.55 -9.47 -18.08
N GLU A 208 7.89 -10.10 -19.06
CA GLU A 208 8.09 -11.51 -19.38
C GLU A 208 9.44 -11.73 -20.06
N ALA A 209 9.79 -10.86 -21.01
CA ALA A 209 11.10 -10.88 -21.65
C ALA A 209 12.24 -10.63 -20.65
N LEU A 210 12.06 -9.70 -19.72
CA LEU A 210 13.02 -9.44 -18.63
C LEU A 210 13.19 -10.67 -17.73
N ALA A 211 12.09 -11.30 -17.33
CA ALA A 211 12.13 -12.54 -16.54
C ALA A 211 12.85 -13.68 -17.28
N ALA A 212 12.60 -13.83 -18.58
CA ALA A 212 13.28 -14.81 -19.42
C ALA A 212 14.79 -14.54 -19.53
N ALA A 213 15.19 -13.27 -19.69
CA ALA A 213 16.60 -12.87 -19.70
C ALA A 213 17.31 -13.18 -18.37
N ILE A 214 16.65 -12.90 -17.24
CA ILE A 214 17.16 -13.21 -15.90
C ILE A 214 17.28 -14.73 -15.69
N ALA A 215 16.33 -15.51 -16.20
CA ALA A 215 16.36 -16.97 -16.13
C ALA A 215 17.54 -17.55 -16.95
N ALA A 216 17.81 -16.97 -18.12
CA ALA A 216 18.95 -17.35 -18.97
C ALA A 216 20.29 -16.92 -18.38
N ASN A 217 20.35 -15.75 -17.73
CA ASN A 217 21.54 -15.23 -17.08
C ASN A 217 21.20 -14.60 -15.71
N ARG A 218 21.44 -15.34 -14.62
CA ARG A 218 21.17 -14.86 -13.25
C ARG A 218 22.00 -13.64 -12.83
N ARG A 219 23.03 -13.26 -13.61
CA ARG A 219 23.83 -12.05 -13.41
C ARG A 219 23.47 -10.93 -14.39
N ASP A 220 22.36 -11.06 -15.11
CA ASP A 220 21.80 -9.95 -15.88
C ASP A 220 21.14 -8.94 -14.93
N PHE A 221 22.00 -8.16 -14.27
CA PHE A 221 21.57 -7.15 -13.30
C PHE A 221 20.86 -5.99 -13.97
N ALA A 222 21.10 -5.74 -15.26
CA ALA A 222 20.38 -4.73 -16.02
C ALA A 222 18.92 -5.14 -16.20
N ALA A 223 18.67 -6.37 -16.67
CA ALA A 223 17.31 -6.90 -16.79
C ALA A 223 16.61 -6.97 -15.42
N ARG A 224 17.34 -7.36 -14.37
CA ARG A 224 16.81 -7.44 -13.00
C ARG A 224 16.45 -6.07 -12.41
N HIS A 225 17.29 -5.05 -12.64
CA HIS A 225 16.98 -3.68 -12.21
C HIS A 225 15.78 -3.11 -12.99
N ALA A 226 15.70 -3.36 -14.30
CA ALA A 226 14.54 -2.97 -15.10
C ALA A 226 13.25 -3.64 -14.61
N LEU A 227 13.29 -4.93 -14.27
CA LEU A 227 12.14 -5.63 -13.68
C LEU A 227 11.74 -5.02 -12.33
N ALA A 228 12.70 -4.63 -11.50
CA ALA A 228 12.42 -3.90 -10.27
C ALA A 228 11.72 -2.55 -10.51
N GLN A 229 12.11 -1.81 -11.56
CA GLN A 229 11.44 -0.57 -11.95
C GLN A 229 10.00 -0.80 -12.39
N VAL A 230 9.73 -1.87 -13.16
CA VAL A 230 8.37 -2.29 -13.54
C VAL A 230 7.52 -2.62 -12.31
N HIS A 231 8.08 -3.37 -11.34
CA HIS A 231 7.37 -3.67 -10.10
C HIS A 231 7.05 -2.40 -9.30
N TRP A 232 7.99 -1.47 -9.20
CA TRP A 232 7.80 -0.22 -8.48
C TRP A 232 6.71 0.64 -9.12
N ALA A 233 6.77 0.84 -10.44
CA ALA A 233 5.77 1.59 -11.19
C ALA A 233 4.36 0.96 -11.12
N ALA A 234 4.29 -0.36 -10.96
CA ALA A 234 3.04 -1.09 -10.77
C ALA A 234 2.54 -1.10 -9.31
N GLY A 235 3.10 -0.27 -8.42
CA GLY A 235 2.69 -0.21 -7.02
C GLY A 235 3.09 -1.43 -6.18
N ARG A 236 4.10 -2.21 -6.61
CA ARG A 236 4.60 -3.41 -5.93
C ARG A 236 6.03 -3.19 -5.39
N PRO A 237 6.22 -2.30 -4.40
CA PRO A 237 7.55 -1.90 -3.93
C PRO A 237 8.33 -3.04 -3.27
N THR A 238 7.64 -4.01 -2.65
CA THR A 238 8.27 -5.19 -2.03
C THR A 238 8.89 -6.11 -3.07
N ALA A 239 8.17 -6.41 -4.16
CA ALA A 239 8.70 -7.18 -5.29
C ALA A 239 9.90 -6.47 -5.94
N ALA A 240 9.82 -5.15 -6.11
CA ALA A 240 10.94 -4.36 -6.59
C ALA A 240 12.17 -4.49 -5.68
N MET A 241 11.98 -4.39 -4.37
CA MET A 241 13.05 -4.54 -3.38
C MET A 241 13.68 -5.94 -3.38
N ASP A 242 12.89 -7.00 -3.55
CA ASP A 242 13.41 -8.37 -3.64
C ASP A 242 14.31 -8.57 -4.87
N GLU A 243 13.93 -8.03 -6.04
CA GLU A 243 14.79 -8.04 -7.24
C GLU A 243 16.10 -7.26 -7.05
N LEU A 244 16.05 -6.14 -6.32
CA LEU A 244 17.23 -5.33 -6.01
C LEU A 244 18.16 -6.01 -5.01
N LEU A 245 17.63 -6.70 -3.99
CA LEU A 245 18.44 -7.49 -3.05
C LEU A 245 19.22 -8.57 -3.76
N GLU A 246 18.58 -9.21 -4.72
CA GLU A 246 19.18 -10.24 -5.56
C GLU A 246 20.41 -9.72 -6.36
N ILE A 247 20.42 -8.44 -6.76
CA ILE A 247 21.61 -7.76 -7.31
C ILE A 247 22.64 -7.53 -6.19
N LEU A 248 22.23 -6.92 -5.07
CA LEU A 248 23.12 -6.55 -3.96
C LEU A 248 23.85 -7.75 -3.34
N MET A 249 23.21 -8.91 -3.28
CA MET A 249 23.81 -10.15 -2.80
C MET A 249 24.92 -10.68 -3.72
N ARG A 250 24.98 -10.25 -4.99
CA ARG A 250 25.95 -10.73 -5.99
C ARG A 250 26.95 -9.68 -6.44
N ASP A 251 26.56 -8.41 -6.44
CA ASP A 251 27.40 -7.26 -6.75
C ASP A 251 26.83 -5.97 -6.11
N LYS A 252 27.41 -5.58 -4.98
CA LYS A 252 27.01 -4.39 -4.20
C LYS A 252 27.30 -3.07 -4.94
N THR A 253 28.25 -3.09 -5.87
CA THR A 253 28.80 -1.91 -6.55
C THR A 253 28.25 -1.69 -7.95
N TRP A 254 27.47 -2.65 -8.45
CA TRP A 254 26.93 -2.63 -9.81
C TRP A 254 26.29 -1.28 -10.16
N ASN A 255 26.68 -0.76 -11.32
CA ASN A 255 26.22 0.50 -11.90
C ASN A 255 26.29 1.70 -10.92
N GLY A 256 27.41 1.82 -10.20
CA GLY A 256 27.60 2.89 -9.21
C GLY A 256 26.60 2.81 -8.07
N GLU A 257 26.40 1.60 -7.53
CA GLU A 257 25.47 1.30 -6.44
C GLU A 257 24.00 1.66 -6.76
N LEU A 258 23.61 1.67 -8.04
CA LEU A 258 22.24 2.02 -8.44
C LEU A 258 21.20 1.13 -7.77
N ALA A 259 21.49 -0.17 -7.62
CA ALA A 259 20.59 -1.09 -6.94
C ALA A 259 20.36 -0.70 -5.47
N ARG A 260 21.43 -0.32 -4.76
CA ARG A 260 21.36 0.14 -3.36
C ARG A 260 20.58 1.43 -3.24
N ARG A 261 20.86 2.40 -4.12
CA ARG A 261 20.18 3.70 -4.13
C ARG A 261 18.69 3.54 -4.43
N SER A 262 18.32 2.69 -5.40
CA SER A 262 16.93 2.38 -5.73
C SER A 262 16.21 1.72 -4.55
N TYR A 263 16.86 0.78 -3.86
CA TYR A 263 16.28 0.10 -2.70
C TYR A 263 16.02 1.07 -1.54
N VAL A 264 17.00 1.93 -1.22
CA VAL A 264 16.85 2.95 -0.17
C VAL A 264 15.77 3.96 -0.55
N ALA A 265 15.68 4.34 -1.83
CA ALA A 265 14.65 5.23 -2.32
C ALA A 265 13.23 4.68 -2.12
N ILE A 266 13.02 3.38 -2.39
CA ILE A 266 11.73 2.71 -2.11
C ILE A 266 11.39 2.80 -0.61
N LEU A 267 12.34 2.47 0.27
CA LEU A 267 12.14 2.56 1.72
C LEU A 267 11.83 3.98 2.21
N GLU A 268 12.50 4.98 1.63
CA GLU A 268 12.28 6.40 1.96
C GLU A 268 10.87 6.86 1.57
N LEU A 269 10.37 6.45 0.39
CA LEU A 269 9.03 6.85 -0.07
C LEU A 269 7.90 6.04 0.58
N MET A 270 8.16 4.78 0.97
CA MET A 270 7.20 3.99 1.76
C MET A 270 7.12 4.44 3.23
N GLY A 271 8.17 5.07 3.76
CA GLY A 271 8.15 5.65 5.10
C GLY A 271 7.16 6.80 5.19
N LYS A 272 6.36 6.84 6.27
CA LYS A 272 5.54 8.01 6.57
C LYS A 272 6.44 9.24 6.65
N ALA A 273 6.03 10.34 6.01
CA ALA A 273 6.70 11.63 6.14
C ALA A 273 6.92 11.92 7.62
N ALA A 274 8.17 12.15 8.01
CA ALA A 274 8.49 12.44 9.41
C ALA A 274 7.56 13.57 9.90
N PRO A 275 6.91 13.42 11.06
CA PRO A 275 6.12 14.51 11.62
C PRO A 275 7.02 15.74 11.69
N ALA A 276 6.48 16.89 11.31
CA ALA A 276 7.20 18.15 11.44
C ALA A 276 7.82 18.21 12.85
N PRO A 277 9.09 18.61 13.00
CA PRO A 277 9.70 18.69 14.32
C PRO A 277 8.83 19.62 15.16
N THR A 278 8.06 19.05 16.08
CA THR A 278 7.35 19.82 17.10
C THR A 278 8.42 20.63 17.80
N ALA A 279 8.28 21.96 17.71
CA ALA A 279 9.23 22.92 18.25
C ALA A 279 9.67 22.47 19.65
N ALA A 280 10.95 22.13 19.77
CA ALA A 280 11.53 21.70 21.04
C ALA A 280 11.36 22.84 22.05
N ALA A 281 10.57 22.59 23.09
CA ALA A 281 10.58 23.42 24.29
C ALA A 281 12.00 23.41 24.89
N PRO A 282 12.52 24.54 25.40
CA PRO A 282 13.89 24.63 25.86
C PRO A 282 14.13 23.71 27.07
N ALA A 283 15.19 22.93 26.99
CA ALA A 283 15.62 21.97 28.00
C ALA A 283 16.04 22.68 29.30
N ALA A 284 15.42 22.29 30.41
CA ALA A 284 16.02 22.41 31.75
C ALA A 284 16.55 21.02 32.14
N GLY A 285 17.85 20.98 32.44
CA GLY A 285 18.62 19.74 32.50
C GLY A 285 18.34 18.81 33.68
N LYS A 286 18.71 17.55 33.47
CA LYS A 286 19.55 16.72 34.35
C LYS A 286 19.91 15.43 33.61
N LEU A 287 21.16 15.00 33.73
CA LEU A 287 21.66 13.73 33.22
C LEU A 287 20.81 12.58 33.80
N GLU A 288 20.29 11.70 32.95
CA GLU A 288 20.20 10.28 33.26
C GLU A 288 20.68 9.45 32.07
N ILE A 289 21.59 8.53 32.41
CA ILE A 289 22.16 7.50 31.56
C ILE A 289 21.18 6.32 31.59
N ALA A 290 21.03 5.66 30.43
CA ALA A 290 20.24 4.46 30.17
C ALA A 290 18.75 4.68 29.84
N GLY A 291 18.46 4.49 28.55
CA GLY A 291 17.11 4.28 28.05
C GLY A 291 17.21 3.94 26.58
N ARG A 292 17.10 2.64 26.24
CA ARG A 292 16.79 2.21 24.87
C ARG A 292 15.65 3.09 24.39
N ALA A 293 15.90 3.92 23.37
CA ALA A 293 14.85 4.61 22.68
C ALA A 293 13.92 3.54 22.13
N ALA A 294 12.73 3.42 22.73
CA ALA A 294 11.65 2.64 22.17
C ALA A 294 11.29 3.31 20.84
N VAL A 295 11.79 2.74 19.75
CA VAL A 295 11.44 3.17 18.40
C VAL A 295 9.96 2.88 18.23
N SER A 296 9.18 3.95 18.19
CA SER A 296 7.74 3.96 18.02
C SER A 296 7.34 3.22 16.73
N SER A 297 6.35 2.33 16.87
CA SER A 297 5.57 1.62 15.85
C SER A 297 6.10 1.73 14.40
N ALA A 298 7.16 0.99 14.10
CA ALA A 298 7.62 0.85 12.72
C ALA A 298 6.74 -0.16 11.99
N ASP A 299 6.36 0.17 10.76
CA ASP A 299 5.75 -0.77 9.83
C ASP A 299 6.61 -2.05 9.78
N PRO A 300 6.05 -3.21 10.15
CA PRO A 300 6.82 -4.45 10.28
C PRO A 300 7.45 -4.89 8.95
N VAL A 301 6.84 -4.51 7.82
CA VAL A 301 7.36 -4.76 6.48
C VAL A 301 8.59 -3.88 6.25
N LEU A 302 8.50 -2.57 6.49
CA LEU A 302 9.66 -1.67 6.35
C LEU A 302 10.86 -2.13 7.20
N ASP A 303 10.60 -2.56 8.42
CA ASP A 303 11.65 -3.06 9.31
C ASP A 303 12.27 -4.37 8.82
N GLN A 304 11.47 -5.26 8.25
CA GLN A 304 11.96 -6.48 7.63
C GLN A 304 12.89 -6.15 6.44
N TYR A 305 12.49 -5.24 5.55
CA TYR A 305 13.30 -4.86 4.40
C TYR A 305 14.54 -4.03 4.79
N ARG A 306 14.48 -3.21 5.84
CA ARG A 306 15.69 -2.58 6.43
C ARG A 306 16.67 -3.62 6.94
N ARG A 307 16.20 -4.67 7.63
CA ARG A 307 17.05 -5.78 8.09
C ARG A 307 17.66 -6.57 6.93
N LYS A 308 16.86 -6.91 5.91
CA LYS A 308 17.34 -7.59 4.68
C LYS A 308 18.47 -6.81 4.02
N LEU A 309 18.32 -5.48 3.88
CA LEU A 309 19.34 -4.61 3.31
C LEU A 309 20.64 -4.63 4.12
N SER A 310 20.54 -4.46 5.44
CA SER A 310 21.72 -4.54 6.32
C SER A 310 22.44 -5.87 6.13
N MET A 311 21.72 -7.00 6.14
CA MET A 311 22.33 -8.32 5.95
C MET A 311 22.99 -8.49 4.58
N ALA A 312 22.42 -7.91 3.52
CA ALA A 312 23.00 -7.98 2.19
C ALA A 312 24.26 -7.10 2.03
N LEU A 313 24.41 -6.04 2.84
CA LEU A 313 25.54 -5.11 2.75
C LEU A 313 26.72 -5.50 3.63
N PHE A 314 26.50 -6.23 4.72
CA PHE A 314 27.57 -6.85 5.52
C PHE A 314 28.02 -8.21 4.93
#